data_AF-A0A930N3S3-F1
#
_entry.id   AF-A0A930N3S3-F1
#
_cell.length_a   1.000
_cell.length_b   1.000
_cell.length_c   1.000
_cell.angle_alpha   90.00
_cell.angle_beta   90.00
_cell.angle_gamma   90.00
#
_symmetry.space_group_name_H-M   'P 1'
#
loop_
_entity.id
_entity.type
_entity.pdbx_description
1 polymer ?
#
loop_
_entity_poly.entity_id
_entity_poly.type
_entity_poly.pdbx_seq_one_letter_code
_entity_poly.pdbx_strand_id
1 'polypeptide(L)'
;MPTYEYSFEYLLIRFLDSDEDILVRTVHIEQVMAVYTFGERAQHELSISFDPRIKIQVSVWAEWFSEKWKQSFRQQCELGVVAIWSLFGLSDEDKRVCEETISKEVKDQIFELIFSGRRPKGELPAWVYLFLYERHAFYPKDKNKGYFLDYIHIYLSVLEGKEQDIDVRDTTIEAVTLLEGAKSDTFSALQDSIASSTLHVKANEKAPYFHDTAPLFLYLKSRCVEGFDQTLLEAKTKAALMNEPYKRLALYLLGLALGYDKVYDVYYDKLPLSIFSDKPKLPATLKKRVCAPSTQSHIPAKRRIDPKPEANTPRMTPLASSPIAWMKPKDERLRANITIRPVCTDEEKRQLEESEGYTSLTKRQFNCICVQTALEQYGYKAIDEGERLFPVVNKHKSKQDINSPDYPLFEES
;
A
#
# COMPACT_ATOMS: atom_id res chain seq x y z
N MET A 1 -4.77 -3.27 3.18
CA MET A 1 -5.56 -3.49 1.95
C MET A 1 -4.86 -2.73 0.84
N PRO A 2 -4.80 -3.27 -0.38
CA PRO A 2 -4.44 -2.44 -1.53
C PRO A 2 -5.40 -1.26 -1.59
N THR A 3 -4.87 -0.07 -1.80
CA THR A 3 -5.65 1.16 -1.94
C THR A 3 -6.39 1.04 -3.26
N TYR A 4 -7.72 1.13 -3.26
CA TYR A 4 -8.49 1.24 -4.50
C TYR A 4 -8.23 2.65 -5.05
N GLU A 5 -7.22 2.80 -5.91
CA GLU A 5 -6.83 4.11 -6.46
C GLU A 5 -7.99 4.71 -7.26
N TYR A 6 -8.63 3.89 -8.10
CA TYR A 6 -9.83 4.28 -8.81
C TYR A 6 -10.94 3.26 -8.66
N SER A 7 -12.08 3.69 -8.10
CA SER A 7 -13.25 2.81 -7.92
C SER A 7 -13.80 2.19 -9.21
N PHE A 8 -13.46 2.74 -10.38
CA PHE A 8 -13.84 2.22 -11.69
C PHE A 8 -12.89 1.12 -12.22
N GLU A 9 -11.72 0.91 -11.61
CA GLU A 9 -10.81 -0.19 -11.99
C GLU A 9 -11.27 -1.54 -11.43
N TYR A 10 -12.24 -1.51 -10.53
CA TYR A 10 -12.70 -2.67 -9.81
C TYR A 10 -14.20 -2.89 -10.04
N LEU A 11 -14.57 -4.16 -10.10
CA LEU A 11 -15.93 -4.60 -10.31
C LEU A 11 -16.20 -5.84 -9.47
N LEU A 12 -17.41 -5.90 -8.94
CA LEU A 12 -17.90 -7.04 -8.17
C LEU A 12 -18.78 -7.89 -9.09
N ILE A 13 -18.36 -9.12 -9.34
CA ILE A 13 -19.14 -10.08 -10.13
C ILE A 13 -19.86 -11.01 -9.17
N ARG A 14 -21.19 -11.03 -9.25
CA ARG A 14 -22.00 -12.08 -8.64
C ARG A 14 -22.29 -13.12 -9.71
N PHE A 15 -21.94 -14.37 -9.44
CA PHE A 15 -22.15 -15.48 -10.37
C PHE A 15 -22.76 -16.69 -9.65
N LEU A 16 -23.36 -17.59 -10.42
CA LEU A 16 -23.85 -18.89 -9.96
C LEU A 16 -22.65 -19.80 -9.77
N ASP A 17 -22.51 -20.30 -8.55
CA ASP A 17 -21.39 -21.13 -8.17
C ASP A 17 -21.81 -22.60 -8.01
N SER A 18 -20.89 -23.52 -8.33
CA SER A 18 -21.03 -24.93 -7.97
C SER A 18 -20.35 -25.16 -6.61
N ASP A 19 -20.94 -25.99 -5.74
CA ASP A 19 -20.46 -26.38 -4.39
C ASP A 19 -19.13 -27.17 -4.35
N GLU A 20 -18.31 -27.03 -5.39
CA GLU A 20 -16.96 -27.58 -5.46
C GLU A 20 -15.96 -26.56 -4.93
N ASP A 21 -15.17 -26.95 -3.92
CA ASP A 21 -14.04 -26.17 -3.41
C ASP A 21 -12.88 -26.30 -4.39
N ILE A 22 -12.84 -25.42 -5.38
CA ILE A 22 -11.75 -25.35 -6.37
C ILE A 22 -10.80 -24.22 -5.99
N LEU A 23 -9.50 -24.52 -5.93
CA LEU A 23 -8.44 -23.55 -5.59
C LEU A 23 -8.37 -22.37 -6.58
N VAL A 24 -8.79 -22.59 -7.82
CA VAL A 24 -8.89 -21.58 -8.88
C VAL A 24 -10.25 -21.77 -9.56
N ARG A 25 -11.15 -20.80 -9.42
CA ARG A 25 -12.46 -20.80 -10.09
C ARG A 25 -12.32 -20.12 -11.45
N THR A 26 -12.78 -20.80 -12.49
CA THR A 26 -13.03 -20.17 -13.79
C THR A 26 -14.51 -19.79 -13.81
N VAL A 27 -14.80 -18.51 -14.02
CA VAL A 27 -16.18 -18.00 -14.14
C VAL A 27 -16.50 -17.83 -15.62
N HIS A 28 -17.46 -18.60 -16.11
CA HIS A 28 -18.00 -18.46 -17.45
C HIS A 28 -19.08 -17.37 -17.48
N ILE A 29 -19.26 -16.70 -18.62
CA ILE A 29 -20.17 -15.56 -18.75
C ILE A 29 -21.63 -15.97 -18.47
N GLU A 30 -22.00 -17.21 -18.80
CA GLU A 30 -23.31 -17.81 -18.57
C GLU A 30 -23.63 -17.95 -17.07
N GLN A 31 -22.61 -17.97 -16.21
CA GLN A 31 -22.76 -18.05 -14.77
C GLN A 31 -22.95 -16.67 -14.13
N VAL A 32 -22.60 -15.59 -14.82
CA VAL A 32 -22.67 -14.23 -14.27
C VAL A 32 -24.12 -13.80 -14.10
N MET A 33 -24.49 -13.48 -12.85
CA MET A 33 -25.83 -13.03 -12.50
C MET A 33 -25.94 -11.50 -12.49
N ALA A 34 -24.90 -10.83 -11.99
CA ALA A 34 -24.89 -9.38 -11.86
C ALA A 34 -23.46 -8.84 -11.77
N VAL A 35 -23.30 -7.62 -12.24
CA VAL A 35 -22.05 -6.84 -12.13
C VAL A 35 -22.37 -5.60 -11.31
N TYR A 36 -21.61 -5.39 -10.24
CA TYR A 36 -21.74 -4.22 -9.37
C TYR A 36 -20.48 -3.36 -9.37
N THR A 37 -20.67 -2.06 -9.24
CA THR A 37 -19.60 -1.09 -8.96
C THR A 37 -19.65 -0.62 -7.53
N PHE A 38 -18.55 -0.02 -7.07
CA PHE A 38 -18.46 0.51 -5.70
C PHE A 38 -19.19 1.85 -5.51
N GLY A 39 -19.67 2.48 -6.58
CA GLY A 39 -20.39 3.75 -6.50
C GLY A 39 -20.91 4.22 -7.85
N GLU A 40 -21.68 5.30 -7.84
CA GLU A 40 -22.32 5.88 -9.03
C GLU A 40 -21.31 6.37 -10.05
N ARG A 41 -20.21 7.00 -9.60
CA ARG A 41 -19.14 7.45 -10.52
C ARG A 41 -18.53 6.27 -11.29
N ALA A 42 -18.22 5.18 -10.58
CA ALA A 42 -17.70 3.97 -11.23
C ALA A 42 -18.71 3.33 -12.17
N GLN A 43 -20.00 3.36 -11.81
CA GLN A 43 -21.07 2.89 -12.71
C GLN A 43 -21.09 3.71 -14.00
N HIS A 44 -21.02 5.04 -13.91
CA HIS A 44 -21.01 5.92 -15.08
C HIS A 44 -19.83 5.63 -16.01
N GLU A 45 -18.60 5.65 -15.47
CA GLU A 45 -17.37 5.40 -16.24
C GLU A 45 -17.36 4.02 -16.92
N LEU A 46 -17.70 2.97 -16.16
CA LEU A 46 -17.71 1.61 -16.68
C LEU A 46 -18.83 1.38 -17.70
N SER A 47 -19.98 2.04 -17.55
CA SER A 47 -21.09 1.91 -18.51
C SER A 47 -20.77 2.50 -19.88
N ILE A 48 -19.79 3.41 -19.98
CA ILE A 48 -19.31 3.94 -21.27
C ILE A 48 -18.46 2.89 -22.00
N SER A 49 -17.70 2.09 -21.26
CA SER A 49 -16.71 1.16 -21.82
C SER A 49 -17.27 -0.26 -22.04
N PHE A 50 -18.32 -0.64 -21.32
CA PHE A 50 -18.88 -1.99 -21.35
C PHE A 50 -19.88 -2.18 -22.48
N ASP A 51 -20.11 -3.45 -22.84
CA ASP A 51 -21.20 -3.82 -23.74
C ASP A 51 -22.54 -3.31 -23.15
N PRO A 52 -23.35 -2.53 -23.91
CA PRO A 52 -24.59 -1.93 -23.42
C PRO A 52 -25.63 -2.94 -22.91
N ARG A 53 -25.51 -4.23 -23.29
CA ARG A 53 -26.38 -5.30 -22.81
C ARG A 53 -26.08 -5.69 -21.36
N ILE A 54 -24.88 -5.38 -20.86
CA ILE A 54 -24.46 -5.65 -19.48
C ILE A 54 -24.99 -4.53 -18.59
N LYS A 55 -25.98 -4.85 -17.75
CA LYS A 55 -26.51 -3.91 -16.76
C LYS A 55 -25.61 -3.85 -15.54
N ILE A 56 -24.80 -2.81 -15.47
CA ILE A 56 -23.95 -2.51 -14.31
C ILE A 56 -24.79 -1.80 -13.24
N GLN A 57 -24.77 -2.31 -12.01
CA GLN A 57 -25.52 -1.77 -10.87
C GLN A 57 -24.57 -1.18 -9.81
N VAL A 58 -25.05 -0.27 -8.97
CA VAL A 58 -24.28 0.16 -7.79
C VAL A 58 -24.43 -0.87 -6.68
N SER A 59 -23.33 -1.21 -6.02
CA SER A 59 -23.33 -2.11 -4.87
C SER A 59 -24.13 -1.53 -3.70
N VAL A 60 -24.88 -2.40 -3.00
CA VAL A 60 -25.56 -2.05 -1.74
C VAL A 60 -24.60 -1.62 -0.62
N TRP A 61 -23.30 -1.88 -0.79
CA TRP A 61 -22.26 -1.49 0.17
C TRP A 61 -21.46 -0.26 -0.26
N ALA A 62 -21.95 0.52 -1.24
CA ALA A 62 -21.24 1.70 -1.76
C ALA A 62 -20.78 2.67 -0.66
N GLU A 63 -21.66 2.95 0.32
CA GLU A 63 -21.32 3.79 1.47
C GLU A 63 -20.18 3.21 2.30
N TRP A 64 -20.23 1.91 2.60
CA TRP A 64 -19.19 1.22 3.34
C TRP A 64 -17.84 1.23 2.61
N PHE A 65 -17.85 1.02 1.28
CA PHE A 65 -16.64 1.13 0.47
C PHE A 65 -16.06 2.55 0.51
N SER A 66 -16.92 3.57 0.40
CA SER A 66 -16.52 4.97 0.51
C SER A 66 -15.86 5.26 1.87
N GLU A 67 -16.48 4.83 2.97
CA GLU A 67 -15.91 4.98 4.31
C GLU A 67 -14.56 4.26 4.46
N LYS A 68 -14.45 3.02 3.95
CA LYS A 68 -13.21 2.26 4.00
C LYS A 68 -12.10 2.85 3.14
N TRP A 69 -12.45 3.40 1.98
CA TRP A 69 -11.52 4.13 1.15
C TRP A 69 -11.02 5.39 1.86
N LYS A 70 -11.91 6.20 2.44
CA LYS A 70 -11.53 7.39 3.24
C LYS A 70 -10.61 7.02 4.41
N GLN A 71 -10.92 5.94 5.13
CA GLN A 71 -10.09 5.45 6.23
C GLN A 71 -8.69 5.03 5.73
N SER A 72 -8.65 4.28 4.62
CA SER A 72 -7.39 3.80 4.03
C SER A 72 -6.54 4.96 3.51
N PHE A 73 -7.15 5.93 2.81
CA PHE A 73 -6.47 7.13 2.31
C PHE A 73 -5.81 7.93 3.44
N ARG A 74 -6.54 8.18 4.54
CA ARG A 74 -5.99 8.85 5.73
C ARG A 74 -4.79 8.08 6.28
N GLN A 75 -4.92 6.76 6.39
CA GLN A 75 -3.83 5.92 6.87
C GLN A 75 -2.60 5.95 5.94
N GLN A 76 -2.80 5.97 4.61
CA GLN A 76 -1.72 6.10 3.63
C GLN A 76 -0.97 7.41 3.82
N CYS A 77 -1.66 8.54 4.00
CA CYS A 77 -1.05 9.84 4.26
C CYS A 77 -0.18 9.82 5.53
N GLU A 78 -0.72 9.28 6.63
CA GLU A 78 0.03 9.18 7.90
C GLU A 78 1.23 8.24 7.81
N LEU A 79 1.11 7.14 7.07
CA LEU A 79 2.23 6.23 6.80
C LEU A 79 3.29 6.89 5.90
N GLY A 80 2.90 7.76 4.97
CA GLY A 80 3.82 8.58 4.18
C GLY A 80 4.67 9.49 5.06
N VAL A 81 4.06 10.14 6.07
CA VAL A 81 4.80 10.91 7.08
C VAL A 81 5.79 10.01 7.81
N VAL A 82 5.39 8.83 8.28
CA VAL A 82 6.29 7.90 9.00
C VAL A 82 7.47 7.48 8.12
N ALA A 83 7.22 7.18 6.85
CA ALA A 83 8.26 6.79 5.90
C ALA A 83 9.26 7.91 5.66
N ILE A 84 8.80 9.13 5.36
CA ILE A 84 9.68 10.30 5.21
C ILE A 84 10.44 10.56 6.51
N TRP A 85 9.78 10.51 7.66
CA TRP A 85 10.43 10.74 8.95
C TRP A 85 11.60 9.78 9.19
N SER A 86 11.39 8.51 8.88
CA SER A 86 12.43 7.46 8.98
C SER A 86 13.54 7.64 7.95
N LEU A 87 13.21 7.99 6.70
CA LEU A 87 14.19 8.21 5.63
C LEU A 87 15.13 9.37 5.96
N PHE A 88 14.61 10.43 6.55
CA PHE A 88 15.41 11.57 6.99
C PHE A 88 16.05 11.31 8.37
N GLY A 89 15.56 10.36 9.18
CA GLY A 89 16.11 10.10 10.51
C GLY A 89 15.81 11.22 11.49
N LEU A 90 14.62 11.80 11.37
CA LEU A 90 14.12 12.87 12.24
C LEU A 90 13.62 12.30 13.58
N SER A 91 13.65 13.12 14.63
CA SER A 91 13.26 12.70 15.98
C SER A 91 11.74 12.71 16.17
N ASP A 92 11.22 11.85 17.06
CA ASP A 92 9.78 11.86 17.40
C ASP A 92 9.34 13.18 18.05
N GLU A 93 10.25 13.91 18.70
CA GLU A 93 9.96 15.20 19.32
C GLU A 93 9.69 16.28 18.26
N ASP A 94 10.53 16.34 17.22
CA ASP A 94 10.31 17.24 16.08
C ASP A 94 9.00 16.91 15.34
N LYS A 95 8.59 15.64 15.39
CA LYS A 95 7.34 15.18 14.77
C LYS A 95 6.14 15.76 15.51
N ARG A 96 6.18 15.76 16.84
CA ARG A 96 5.13 16.32 17.70
C ARG A 96 4.95 17.82 17.43
N VAL A 97 6.05 18.56 17.30
CA VAL A 97 5.99 20.00 16.94
C VAL A 97 5.28 20.21 15.59
N CYS A 98 5.54 19.34 14.62
CA CYS A 98 4.83 19.38 13.33
C CYS A 98 3.35 18.99 13.47
N GLU A 99 3.03 18.00 14.31
CA GLU A 99 1.66 17.56 14.61
C GLU A 99 0.86 18.59 15.42
N GLU A 100 1.51 19.45 16.21
CA GLU A 100 0.86 20.60 16.86
C GLU A 100 0.51 21.68 15.84
N THR A 101 1.39 21.92 14.85
CA THR A 101 1.17 22.90 13.79
C THR A 101 0.13 22.41 12.78
N ILE A 102 0.24 21.15 12.35
CA ILE A 102 -0.69 20.45 11.46
C ILE A 102 -1.52 19.50 12.32
N SER A 103 -2.37 20.10 13.14
CA SER A 103 -3.21 19.40 14.10
C SER A 103 -4.16 18.41 13.43
N LYS A 104 -4.75 17.52 14.24
CA LYS A 104 -5.76 16.59 13.76
C LYS A 104 -6.93 17.33 13.08
N GLU A 105 -7.34 18.47 13.62
CA GLU A 105 -8.43 19.29 13.10
C GLU A 105 -8.07 19.87 11.72
N VAL A 106 -6.82 20.34 11.54
CA VAL A 106 -6.32 20.80 10.24
C VAL A 106 -6.36 19.65 9.22
N LYS A 107 -5.87 18.47 9.61
CA LYS A 107 -5.89 17.27 8.75
C LYS A 107 -7.31 16.84 8.41
N ASP A 108 -8.22 16.83 9.38
CA ASP A 108 -9.62 16.47 9.17
C ASP A 108 -10.30 17.41 8.18
N GLN A 109 -10.02 18.72 8.24
CA GLN A 109 -10.51 19.70 7.27
C GLN A 109 -9.94 19.47 5.86
N ILE A 110 -8.62 19.21 5.75
CA ILE A 110 -7.97 18.87 4.48
C ILE A 110 -8.66 17.66 3.86
N PHE A 111 -8.78 16.56 4.61
CA PHE A 111 -9.34 15.32 4.10
C PHE A 111 -10.82 15.45 3.74
N GLU A 112 -11.61 16.17 4.54
CA GLU A 112 -13.02 16.42 4.21
C GLU A 112 -13.20 17.20 2.91
N LEU A 113 -12.34 18.20 2.65
CA LEU A 113 -12.36 18.94 1.39
C LEU A 113 -11.93 18.08 0.20
N ILE A 114 -10.89 17.24 0.36
CA ILE A 114 -10.48 16.25 -0.66
C ILE A 114 -11.65 15.31 -0.99
N PHE A 115 -12.27 14.73 0.03
CA PHE A 115 -13.34 13.75 -0.16
C PHE A 115 -14.64 14.34 -0.69
N SER A 116 -14.91 15.61 -0.40
CA SER A 116 -16.06 16.32 -0.95
C SER A 116 -15.79 16.95 -2.33
N GLY A 117 -14.54 16.92 -2.81
CA GLY A 117 -14.14 17.54 -4.08
C GLY A 117 -14.31 19.05 -4.09
N ARG A 118 -14.31 19.70 -2.91
CA ARG A 118 -14.54 21.14 -2.77
C ARG A 118 -13.23 21.88 -2.58
N ARG A 119 -13.15 23.09 -3.16
CA ARG A 119 -12.07 24.05 -2.91
C ARG A 119 -12.22 24.70 -1.53
N PRO A 120 -11.11 25.11 -0.89
CA PRO A 120 -11.15 25.75 0.42
C PRO A 120 -11.90 27.09 0.36
N LYS A 121 -12.79 27.32 1.33
CA LYS A 121 -13.60 28.54 1.44
C LYS A 121 -13.91 28.83 2.92
N GLY A 122 -13.87 30.11 3.28
CA GLY A 122 -14.10 30.63 4.62
C GLY A 122 -12.84 30.76 5.46
N GLU A 123 -13.04 30.95 6.76
CA GLU A 123 -11.97 31.05 7.76
C GLU A 123 -11.38 29.67 8.06
N LEU A 124 -10.49 29.20 7.19
CA LEU A 124 -9.73 27.96 7.38
C LEU A 124 -8.25 28.28 7.70
N PRO A 125 -7.54 27.37 8.40
CA PRO A 125 -6.11 27.49 8.63
C PRO A 125 -5.34 27.62 7.32
N ALA A 126 -4.26 28.43 7.31
CA ALA A 126 -3.45 28.68 6.11
C ALA A 126 -2.91 27.38 5.48
N TRP A 127 -2.61 26.39 6.31
CA TRP A 127 -2.16 25.06 5.91
C TRP A 127 -3.17 24.30 5.05
N VAL A 128 -4.49 24.51 5.26
CA VAL A 128 -5.54 23.88 4.44
C VAL A 128 -5.50 24.43 3.02
N TYR A 129 -5.38 25.75 2.88
CA TYR A 129 -5.22 26.40 1.58
C TYR A 129 -3.94 25.96 0.87
N LEU A 130 -2.81 25.88 1.60
CA LEU A 130 -1.54 25.42 1.04
C LEU A 130 -1.61 23.97 0.53
N PHE A 131 -2.18 23.06 1.33
CA PHE A 131 -2.18 21.64 1.00
C PHE A 131 -3.04 21.33 -0.24
N LEU A 132 -4.19 22.01 -0.35
CA LEU A 132 -5.15 21.86 -1.44
C LEU A 132 -4.84 22.75 -2.64
N TYR A 133 -3.79 23.56 -2.58
CA TYR A 133 -3.39 24.40 -3.69
C TYR A 133 -2.99 23.53 -4.89
N GLU A 134 -3.70 23.77 -5.99
CA GLU A 134 -3.30 23.33 -7.32
C GLU A 134 -2.73 24.53 -8.05
N ARG A 135 -1.65 24.32 -8.78
CA ARG A 135 -0.93 25.42 -9.41
C ARG A 135 -1.74 25.93 -10.60
N HIS A 136 -2.36 27.09 -10.44
CA HIS A 136 -3.27 27.67 -11.44
C HIS A 136 -2.59 28.69 -12.38
N ALA A 137 -1.44 29.25 -12.01
CA ALA A 137 -0.77 30.30 -12.78
C ALA A 137 0.45 29.77 -13.58
N PHE A 138 0.80 30.47 -14.66
CA PHE A 138 2.00 30.25 -15.48
C PHE A 138 3.28 30.77 -14.79
N TYR A 139 3.41 30.60 -13.48
CA TYR A 139 4.65 30.94 -12.79
C TYR A 139 5.76 29.98 -13.21
N PRO A 140 7.02 30.44 -13.31
CA PRO A 140 8.15 29.60 -13.70
C PRO A 140 8.24 28.34 -12.83
N LYS A 141 8.33 27.15 -13.46
CA LYS A 141 8.42 25.86 -12.75
C LYS A 141 9.88 25.45 -12.48
N ASP A 142 10.77 25.93 -13.33
CA ASP A 142 12.22 25.72 -13.31
C ASP A 142 12.96 26.63 -12.33
N LYS A 143 12.28 27.67 -11.81
CA LYS A 143 12.88 28.68 -10.92
C LYS A 143 12.19 28.70 -9.57
N ASN A 144 12.97 28.85 -8.51
CA ASN A 144 12.45 28.86 -7.14
C ASN A 144 11.49 30.02 -6.92
N LYS A 145 11.72 31.17 -7.56
CA LYS A 145 10.82 32.33 -7.55
C LYS A 145 9.37 31.98 -7.84
N GLY A 146 9.11 31.01 -8.71
CA GLY A 146 7.75 30.58 -9.02
C GLY A 146 7.00 30.05 -7.80
N TYR A 147 7.66 29.29 -6.92
CA TYR A 147 7.05 28.77 -5.68
C TYR A 147 6.79 29.86 -4.64
N PHE A 148 7.57 30.95 -4.66
CA PHE A 148 7.29 32.12 -3.83
C PHE A 148 6.07 32.90 -4.33
N LEU A 149 5.89 33.00 -5.66
CA LEU A 149 4.67 33.57 -6.24
C LEU A 149 3.44 32.71 -5.91
N ASP A 150 3.56 31.38 -6.00
CA ASP A 150 2.51 30.45 -5.56
C ASP A 150 2.17 30.68 -4.07
N TYR A 151 3.18 30.83 -3.21
CA TYR A 151 2.99 31.15 -1.79
C TYR A 151 2.20 32.45 -1.59
N ILE A 152 2.57 33.54 -2.29
CA ILE A 152 1.85 34.81 -2.21
C ILE A 152 0.39 34.63 -2.62
N HIS A 153 0.14 33.89 -3.71
CA HIS A 153 -1.21 33.57 -4.19
C HIS A 153 -2.04 32.86 -3.13
N ILE A 154 -1.47 31.81 -2.53
CA ILE A 154 -2.11 31.04 -1.47
C ILE A 154 -2.43 31.95 -0.29
N TYR A 155 -1.48 32.77 0.14
CA TYR A 155 -1.68 33.63 1.29
C TYR A 155 -2.75 34.70 1.05
N LEU A 156 -2.85 35.26 -0.16
CA LEU A 156 -3.96 36.14 -0.53
C LEU A 156 -5.31 35.42 -0.47
N SER A 157 -5.35 34.15 -0.91
CA SER A 157 -6.56 33.33 -0.80
C SER A 157 -6.95 33.06 0.65
N VAL A 158 -5.97 32.92 1.55
CA VAL A 158 -6.16 32.80 3.01
C VAL A 158 -6.69 34.10 3.63
N LEU A 159 -6.33 35.27 3.11
CA LEU A 159 -6.84 36.55 3.58
C LEU A 159 -8.28 36.78 3.13
N GLU A 160 -8.60 36.42 1.89
CA GLU A 160 -9.93 36.59 1.29
C GLU A 160 -10.92 35.48 1.68
N GLY A 161 -10.44 34.39 2.28
CA GLY A 161 -11.26 33.24 2.63
C GLY A 161 -11.83 32.50 1.41
N LYS A 162 -11.16 32.59 0.26
CA LYS A 162 -11.51 31.84 -0.96
C LYS A 162 -10.32 31.85 -1.91
N GLU A 163 -10.20 30.78 -2.68
CA GLU A 163 -9.25 30.71 -3.80
C GLU A 163 -9.47 31.88 -4.77
N GLN A 164 -8.39 32.60 -5.05
CA GLN A 164 -8.39 33.75 -5.95
C GLN A 164 -8.01 33.32 -7.37
N ASP A 165 -8.68 33.91 -8.35
CA ASP A 165 -8.33 33.80 -9.77
C ASP A 165 -7.62 35.08 -10.21
N ILE A 166 -6.37 35.23 -9.77
CA ILE A 166 -5.52 36.39 -10.06
C ILE A 166 -4.11 35.93 -10.42
N ASP A 167 -3.43 36.66 -11.29
CA ASP A 167 -1.98 36.56 -11.45
C ASP A 167 -1.31 37.51 -10.45
N VAL A 168 -0.56 36.97 -9.48
CA VAL A 168 0.04 37.80 -8.44
C VAL A 168 1.08 38.77 -9.00
N ARG A 169 1.63 38.53 -10.19
CA ARG A 169 2.57 39.44 -10.85
C ARG A 169 1.91 40.73 -11.32
N ASP A 170 0.62 40.69 -11.60
CA ASP A 170 -0.17 41.85 -12.00
C ASP A 170 -0.63 42.69 -10.79
N THR A 171 -0.27 42.28 -9.57
CA THR A 171 -0.62 42.99 -8.34
C THR A 171 0.47 43.97 -7.91
N THR A 172 0.09 45.00 -7.16
CA THR A 172 1.03 45.98 -6.59
C THR A 172 1.53 45.57 -5.21
N ILE A 173 1.61 44.26 -4.93
CA ILE A 173 2.02 43.76 -3.63
C ILE A 173 3.52 43.92 -3.46
N GLU A 174 3.92 44.59 -2.37
CA GLU A 174 5.33 44.84 -2.01
C GLU A 174 6.22 43.59 -2.15
N ALA A 175 5.77 42.44 -1.64
CA ALA A 175 6.52 41.19 -1.69
C ALA A 175 6.81 40.73 -3.13
N VAL A 176 5.93 41.00 -4.10
CA VAL A 176 6.14 40.66 -5.51
C VAL A 176 7.26 41.53 -6.09
N THR A 177 7.22 42.84 -5.86
CA THR A 177 8.27 43.78 -6.30
C THR A 177 9.62 43.43 -5.68
N LEU A 178 9.65 43.05 -4.40
CA LEU A 178 10.87 42.60 -3.72
C LEU A 178 11.43 41.30 -4.32
N LEU A 179 10.58 40.34 -4.69
CA LEU A 179 11.01 39.12 -5.40
C LEU A 179 11.56 39.42 -6.79
N GLU A 180 10.99 40.39 -7.51
CA GLU A 180 11.51 40.80 -8.82
C GLU A 180 12.92 41.39 -8.70
N GLY A 181 13.18 42.20 -7.67
CA GLY A 181 14.49 42.78 -7.37
C GLY A 181 15.51 41.83 -6.75
N ALA A 182 15.15 40.58 -6.45
CA ALA A 182 16.05 39.60 -5.83
C ALA A 182 17.27 39.30 -6.71
N LYS A 183 18.46 39.31 -6.11
CA LYS A 183 19.76 39.14 -6.81
C LYS A 183 20.06 37.69 -7.22
N SER A 184 19.37 36.73 -6.64
CA SER A 184 19.59 35.29 -6.83
C SER A 184 18.26 34.55 -6.74
N ASP A 185 18.14 33.44 -7.46
CA ASP A 185 16.98 32.55 -7.40
C ASP A 185 17.18 31.41 -6.38
N THR A 186 18.14 31.51 -5.47
CA THR A 186 18.28 30.55 -4.37
C THR A 186 17.19 30.77 -3.33
N PHE A 187 16.67 29.70 -2.72
CA PHE A 187 15.65 29.78 -1.66
C PHE A 187 15.99 30.81 -0.58
N SER A 188 17.22 30.77 -0.04
CA SER A 188 17.67 31.72 0.99
C SER A 188 17.62 33.18 0.52
N ALA A 189 18.06 33.46 -0.71
CA ALA A 189 18.08 34.83 -1.22
C ALA A 189 16.66 35.36 -1.47
N LEU A 190 15.74 34.49 -1.88
CA LEU A 190 14.33 34.84 -2.06
C LEU A 190 13.67 35.07 -0.70
N GLN A 191 13.88 34.20 0.30
CA GLN A 191 13.42 34.39 1.68
C GLN A 191 13.90 35.74 2.23
N ASP A 192 15.20 36.00 2.16
CA ASP A 192 15.82 37.24 2.64
C ASP A 192 15.23 38.47 1.95
N SER A 193 14.91 38.37 0.65
CA SER A 193 14.36 39.50 -0.13
C SER A 193 12.97 39.92 0.34
N ILE A 194 12.14 38.99 0.83
CA ILE A 194 10.77 39.28 1.26
C ILE A 194 10.57 39.24 2.78
N ALA A 195 11.62 38.95 3.55
CA ALA A 195 11.58 38.90 5.02
C ALA A 195 11.15 40.23 5.67
N SER A 196 11.41 41.37 5.04
CA SER A 196 10.94 42.68 5.54
C SER A 196 9.54 43.07 5.06
N SER A 197 8.91 42.27 4.21
CA SER A 197 7.61 42.62 3.62
C SER A 197 6.50 42.58 4.66
N THR A 198 5.49 43.44 4.48
CA THR A 198 4.28 43.42 5.33
C THR A 198 3.57 42.07 5.26
N LEU A 199 3.67 41.38 4.13
CA LEU A 199 3.07 40.07 3.90
C LEU A 199 3.74 38.98 4.75
N HIS A 200 5.07 39.01 4.87
CA HIS A 200 5.81 38.09 5.74
C HIS A 200 5.37 38.21 7.20
N VAL A 201 5.27 39.43 7.73
CA VAL A 201 4.85 39.69 9.12
C VAL A 201 3.44 39.13 9.37
N LYS A 202 2.48 39.48 8.52
CA LYS A 202 1.09 38.99 8.63
C LYS A 202 1.01 37.46 8.52
N ALA A 203 1.82 36.87 7.64
CA ALA A 203 1.83 35.42 7.45
C ALA A 203 2.32 34.70 8.70
N ASN A 204 3.42 35.15 9.30
CA ASN A 204 3.96 34.54 10.51
C ASN A 204 3.09 34.77 11.75
N GLU A 205 2.39 35.91 11.85
CA GLU A 205 1.41 36.15 12.91
C GLU A 205 0.23 35.17 12.83
N LYS A 206 -0.26 34.89 11.60
CA LYS A 206 -1.41 34.01 11.38
C LYS A 206 -1.04 32.53 11.43
N ALA A 207 0.14 32.17 10.94
CA ALA A 207 0.65 30.80 10.88
C ALA A 207 2.19 30.82 10.95
N PRO A 208 2.79 30.52 12.10
CA PRO A 208 4.24 30.49 12.26
C PRO A 208 4.92 29.61 11.22
N TYR A 209 6.05 30.08 10.69
CA TYR A 209 6.85 29.40 9.65
C TYR A 209 6.16 29.22 8.30
N PHE A 210 4.91 29.65 8.12
CA PHE A 210 4.16 29.44 6.89
C PHE A 210 4.86 30.04 5.66
N HIS A 211 5.44 31.22 5.85
CA HIS A 211 6.19 31.93 4.82
C HIS A 211 7.33 31.11 4.20
N ASP A 212 8.12 30.45 5.06
CA ASP A 212 9.27 29.65 4.62
C ASP A 212 8.85 28.24 4.21
N THR A 213 7.87 27.67 4.91
CA THR A 213 7.40 26.30 4.69
C THR A 213 6.68 26.16 3.35
N ALA A 214 5.78 27.10 3.01
CA ALA A 214 4.93 27.01 1.83
C ALA A 214 5.71 26.87 0.51
N PRO A 215 6.63 27.79 0.15
CA PRO A 215 7.35 27.69 -1.12
C PRO A 215 8.24 26.44 -1.16
N LEU A 216 8.85 26.05 -0.02
CA LEU A 216 9.68 24.85 0.05
C LEU A 216 8.83 23.57 -0.14
N PHE A 217 7.68 23.49 0.53
CA PHE A 217 6.75 22.37 0.36
C PHE A 217 6.30 22.23 -1.09
N LEU A 218 5.91 23.32 -1.75
CA LEU A 218 5.48 23.29 -3.14
C LEU A 218 6.60 22.81 -4.08
N TYR A 219 7.83 23.28 -3.85
CA TYR A 219 9.01 22.81 -4.58
C TYR A 219 9.25 21.30 -4.37
N LEU A 220 9.24 20.82 -3.12
CA LEU A 220 9.43 19.41 -2.82
C LEU A 220 8.31 18.54 -3.42
N LYS A 221 7.05 19.00 -3.32
CA LYS A 221 5.88 18.35 -3.93
C LYS A 221 6.05 18.25 -5.44
N SER A 222 6.59 19.28 -6.10
CA SER A 222 6.83 19.29 -7.54
C SER A 222 7.93 18.32 -7.98
N ARG A 223 8.97 18.15 -7.16
CA ARG A 223 10.06 17.19 -7.42
C ARG A 223 9.59 15.75 -7.30
N CYS A 224 8.58 15.51 -6.47
CA CYS A 224 8.08 14.18 -6.16
C CYS A 224 6.76 13.81 -6.87
N VAL A 225 6.45 14.44 -8.02
CA VAL A 225 5.20 14.19 -8.77
C VAL A 225 5.10 12.71 -9.20
N GLU A 226 6.18 12.18 -9.75
CA GLU A 226 6.29 10.81 -10.28
C GLU A 226 6.68 9.76 -9.21
N GLY A 227 6.80 10.17 -7.94
CA GLY A 227 7.33 9.34 -6.86
C GLY A 227 8.40 10.06 -6.05
N PHE A 228 8.83 9.47 -4.95
CA PHE A 228 9.82 10.11 -4.06
C PHE A 228 11.19 10.28 -4.73
N ASP A 229 11.68 11.51 -4.79
CA ASP A 229 12.99 11.85 -5.35
C ASP A 229 14.14 11.45 -4.41
N GLN A 230 14.87 10.40 -4.77
CA GLN A 230 15.96 9.85 -3.95
C GLN A 230 17.14 10.80 -3.79
N THR A 231 17.34 11.78 -4.68
CA THR A 231 18.44 12.76 -4.57
C THR A 231 18.28 13.66 -3.35
N LEU A 232 17.06 13.78 -2.80
CA LEU A 232 16.79 14.46 -1.53
C LEU A 232 17.46 13.76 -0.32
N LEU A 233 17.83 12.49 -0.45
CA LEU A 233 18.50 11.69 0.57
C LEU A 233 20.03 11.76 0.50
N GLU A 234 20.60 12.44 -0.50
CA GLU A 234 22.04 12.70 -0.56
C GLU A 234 22.48 13.47 0.69
N ALA A 235 23.63 13.11 1.25
CA ALA A 235 24.05 13.55 2.59
C ALA A 235 23.96 15.08 2.80
N LYS A 236 24.41 15.87 1.83
CA LYS A 236 24.37 17.34 1.89
C LYS A 236 22.94 17.88 1.84
N THR A 237 22.14 17.40 0.89
CA THR A 237 20.74 17.83 0.70
C THR A 237 19.88 17.43 1.89
N LYS A 238 20.02 16.18 2.34
CA LYS A 238 19.35 15.65 3.52
C LYS A 238 19.65 16.47 4.77
N ALA A 239 20.93 16.75 5.05
CA ALA A 239 21.31 17.58 6.19
C ALA A 239 20.71 19.00 6.10
N ALA A 240 20.71 19.59 4.91
CA ALA A 240 20.14 20.91 4.67
C ALA A 240 18.62 20.97 4.85
N LEU A 241 17.89 19.87 4.63
CA LEU A 241 16.43 19.79 4.81
C LEU A 241 15.98 19.50 6.26
N MET A 242 16.92 19.13 7.14
CA MET A 242 16.61 18.77 8.53
C MET A 242 16.98 19.85 9.55
N ASN A 243 17.77 20.84 9.15
CA ASN A 243 18.43 21.77 10.07
C ASN A 243 17.50 22.84 10.69
N GLU A 244 16.34 23.11 10.09
CA GLU A 244 15.46 24.22 10.48
C GLU A 244 14.00 23.75 10.65
N PRO A 245 13.22 24.32 11.61
CA PRO A 245 11.85 23.91 11.88
C PRO A 245 10.92 23.91 10.66
N TYR A 246 10.94 24.97 9.84
CA TYR A 246 10.07 25.06 8.66
C TYR A 246 10.37 24.00 7.60
N LYS A 247 11.62 23.53 7.51
CA LYS A 247 12.00 22.47 6.55
C LYS A 247 11.48 21.11 7.00
N ARG A 248 11.54 20.84 8.30
CA ARG A 248 10.94 19.64 8.90
C ARG A 248 9.42 19.65 8.74
N LEU A 249 8.79 20.81 8.88
CA LEU A 249 7.36 20.98 8.60
C LEU A 249 7.02 20.77 7.12
N ALA A 250 7.87 21.24 6.19
CA ALA A 250 7.71 20.99 4.77
C ALA A 250 7.83 19.49 4.44
N LEU A 251 8.76 18.77 5.09
CA LEU A 251 8.89 17.31 4.97
C LEU A 251 7.68 16.58 5.56
N TYR A 252 7.11 17.07 6.67
CA TYR A 252 5.87 16.53 7.24
C TYR A 252 4.70 16.65 6.25
N LEU A 253 4.50 17.85 5.68
CA LEU A 253 3.48 18.09 4.65
C LEU A 253 3.73 17.26 3.39
N LEU A 254 4.99 17.09 2.97
CA LEU A 254 5.37 16.23 1.86
C LEU A 254 4.94 14.78 2.12
N GLY A 255 5.14 14.27 3.33
CA GLY A 255 4.76 12.90 3.69
C GLY A 255 3.24 12.69 3.62
N LEU A 256 2.47 13.67 4.09
CA LEU A 256 1.01 13.67 3.94
C LEU A 256 0.58 13.73 2.47
N ALA A 257 1.24 14.57 1.67
CA ALA A 257 0.86 14.79 0.27
C ALA A 257 1.22 13.63 -0.66
N LEU A 258 2.35 12.97 -0.39
CA LEU A 258 2.80 11.83 -1.19
C LEU A 258 2.07 10.55 -0.82
N GLY A 259 1.66 10.39 0.45
CA GLY A 259 1.19 9.11 0.94
C GLY A 259 2.32 8.08 1.04
N TYR A 260 1.97 6.88 1.47
CA TYR A 260 2.93 5.80 1.59
C TYR A 260 3.20 5.14 0.24
N ASP A 261 2.21 5.08 -0.65
CA ASP A 261 2.33 4.61 -2.04
C ASP A 261 3.51 5.22 -2.79
N LYS A 262 3.66 6.56 -2.78
CA LYS A 262 4.74 7.23 -3.53
C LYS A 262 6.12 7.19 -2.85
N VAL A 263 6.17 6.81 -1.57
CA VAL A 263 7.41 6.77 -0.78
C VAL A 263 7.85 5.32 -0.50
N TYR A 264 6.96 4.35 -0.71
CA TYR A 264 7.11 2.98 -0.26
C TYR A 264 8.37 2.32 -0.82
N ASP A 265 8.62 2.42 -2.12
CA ASP A 265 9.76 1.76 -2.77
C ASP A 265 11.08 2.22 -2.15
N VAL A 266 11.28 3.54 -2.08
CA VAL A 266 12.49 4.13 -1.50
C VAL A 266 12.62 3.80 -0.02
N TYR A 267 11.51 3.83 0.73
CA TYR A 267 11.50 3.46 2.12
C TYR A 267 11.89 1.99 2.31
N TYR A 268 11.34 1.09 1.50
CA TYR A 268 11.57 -0.35 1.55
C TYR A 268 13.01 -0.70 1.21
N ASP A 269 13.61 -0.05 0.20
CA ASP A 269 15.02 -0.21 -0.18
C ASP A 269 16.00 0.20 0.92
N LYS A 270 15.60 1.17 1.76
CA LYS A 270 16.43 1.64 2.88
C LYS A 270 16.21 0.86 4.17
N LEU A 271 15.20 0.01 4.24
CA LEU A 271 14.98 -0.84 5.41
C LEU A 271 16.01 -1.98 5.42
N PRO A 272 16.67 -2.25 6.57
CA PRO A 272 17.60 -3.37 6.69
C PRO A 272 16.84 -4.70 6.86
N LEU A 273 16.05 -5.07 5.86
CA LEU A 273 15.23 -6.27 5.91
C LEU A 273 16.09 -7.52 5.71
N SER A 274 15.92 -8.50 6.60
CA SER A 274 16.68 -9.75 6.56
C SER A 274 16.41 -10.59 5.30
N ILE A 275 15.26 -10.39 4.66
CA ILE A 275 14.91 -11.07 3.39
C ILE A 275 15.78 -10.62 2.21
N PHE A 276 16.42 -9.45 2.32
CA PHE A 276 17.35 -8.93 1.31
C PHE A 276 18.81 -9.29 1.61
N SER A 277 19.05 -10.05 2.69
CA SER A 277 20.39 -10.52 3.02
C SER A 277 20.57 -11.97 2.60
N ASP A 278 21.69 -12.29 1.96
CA ASP A 278 22.08 -13.65 1.57
C ASP A 278 22.13 -14.63 2.76
N LYS A 279 22.22 -14.10 3.98
CA LYS A 279 22.10 -14.85 5.23
C LYS A 279 20.92 -14.28 6.01
N PRO A 280 19.79 -14.99 6.12
CA PRO A 280 18.65 -14.50 6.88
C PRO A 280 19.07 -14.30 8.34
N LYS A 281 19.23 -13.03 8.75
CA LYS A 281 19.50 -12.67 10.14
C LYS A 281 18.17 -12.74 10.89
N LEU A 282 18.10 -13.57 11.94
CA LEU A 282 17.01 -13.53 12.90
C LEU A 282 16.95 -12.11 13.49
N PRO A 283 15.80 -11.43 13.45
CA PRO A 283 15.70 -10.08 13.96
C PRO A 283 16.03 -10.06 15.45
N ALA A 284 17.01 -9.23 15.83
CA ALA A 284 17.29 -8.92 17.22
C ALA A 284 16.06 -8.18 17.77
N THR A 285 15.23 -8.91 18.51
CA THR A 285 14.01 -8.46 19.18
C THR A 285 12.97 -7.77 18.29
N LEU A 286 12.00 -8.55 17.80
CA LEU A 286 10.65 -8.03 17.51
C LEU A 286 10.09 -7.44 18.81
N LYS A 287 10.22 -6.11 19.00
CA LYS A 287 9.38 -5.41 19.97
C LYS A 287 7.94 -5.63 19.52
N LYS A 288 7.21 -6.49 20.24
CA LYS A 288 5.75 -6.59 20.09
C LYS A 288 5.21 -5.17 20.06
N ARG A 289 4.65 -4.75 18.92
CA ARG A 289 3.72 -3.61 18.92
C ARG A 289 2.61 -4.01 19.87
N VAL A 290 2.58 -3.39 21.04
CA VAL A 290 1.40 -3.41 21.90
C VAL A 290 0.34 -2.67 21.10
N CYS A 291 -0.58 -3.41 20.47
CA CYS A 291 -1.84 -2.82 20.04
C CYS A 291 -2.47 -2.22 21.30
N ALA A 292 -2.69 -0.91 21.30
CA ALA A 292 -3.61 -0.31 22.26
C ALA A 292 -4.95 -1.06 22.14
N PRO A 293 -5.54 -1.52 23.26
CA PRO A 293 -6.81 -2.21 23.19
C PRO A 293 -7.85 -1.26 22.63
N SER A 294 -8.40 -1.61 21.47
CA SER A 294 -9.59 -0.98 20.94
C SER A 294 -10.69 -1.04 21.99
N THR A 295 -11.26 0.11 22.34
CA THR A 295 -12.48 0.22 23.13
C THR A 295 -13.62 -0.42 22.34
N GLN A 296 -13.79 -1.74 22.46
CA GLN A 296 -14.96 -2.43 21.94
C GLN A 296 -16.14 -2.15 22.88
N SER A 297 -17.16 -1.50 22.33
CA SER A 297 -18.47 -1.36 22.95
C SER A 297 -19.03 -2.74 23.28
N HIS A 298 -19.42 -2.94 24.54
CA HIS A 298 -20.11 -4.13 25.00
C HIS A 298 -21.43 -4.35 24.25
N ILE A 299 -21.49 -5.43 23.47
CA ILE A 299 -22.74 -6.13 23.12
C ILE A 299 -22.60 -7.55 23.68
N PRO A 300 -23.54 -8.03 24.52
CA PRO A 300 -23.36 -9.30 25.23
C PRO A 300 -23.76 -10.49 24.35
N ALA A 301 -22.79 -11.26 23.87
CA ALA A 301 -23.04 -12.57 23.29
C ALA A 301 -22.99 -13.67 24.37
N LYS A 302 -24.15 -14.01 24.95
CA LYS A 302 -24.33 -15.29 25.65
C LYS A 302 -24.48 -16.40 24.63
N ARG A 303 -23.46 -17.24 24.47
CA ARG A 303 -23.62 -18.71 24.31
C ARG A 303 -22.43 -19.39 24.97
N ARG A 304 -22.67 -19.99 26.14
CA ARG A 304 -21.80 -21.00 26.75
C ARG A 304 -21.74 -22.19 25.79
N ILE A 305 -20.54 -22.54 25.35
CA ILE A 305 -20.21 -23.91 24.96
C ILE A 305 -19.29 -24.38 26.09
N ASP A 306 -19.79 -25.29 26.92
CA ASP A 306 -18.97 -25.94 27.94
C ASP A 306 -17.87 -26.78 27.25
N PRO A 307 -16.63 -26.79 27.78
CA PRO A 307 -15.58 -27.62 27.22
C PRO A 307 -15.85 -29.10 27.52
N LYS A 308 -15.97 -29.91 26.46
CA LYS A 308 -15.95 -31.38 26.53
C LYS A 308 -14.49 -31.87 26.56
N PRO A 309 -14.21 -33.03 27.19
CA PRO A 309 -12.88 -33.42 27.64
C PRO A 309 -11.99 -33.89 26.50
N GLU A 310 -10.69 -33.68 26.70
CA GLU A 310 -9.57 -34.14 25.86
C GLU A 310 -9.72 -35.63 25.51
N ALA A 311 -9.95 -35.91 24.23
CA ALA A 311 -9.81 -37.25 23.69
C ALA A 311 -8.33 -37.49 23.40
N ASN A 312 -7.72 -38.37 24.19
CA ASN A 312 -6.42 -38.98 23.94
C ASN A 312 -6.34 -39.43 22.47
N THR A 313 -5.53 -38.74 21.67
CA THR A 313 -5.20 -39.18 20.32
C THR A 313 -3.96 -40.08 20.43
N PRO A 314 -4.04 -41.38 20.09
CA PRO A 314 -2.87 -42.24 20.13
C PRO A 314 -1.84 -41.77 19.09
N ARG A 315 -0.62 -41.46 19.55
CA ARG A 315 0.54 -41.28 18.67
C ARG A 315 0.75 -42.58 17.88
N MET A 316 0.59 -42.53 16.55
CA MET A 316 0.82 -43.68 15.69
C MET A 316 2.32 -43.99 15.58
N THR A 317 2.65 -45.28 15.66
CA THR A 317 4.01 -45.82 15.68
C THR A 317 4.73 -45.55 14.34
N PRO A 318 6.05 -45.25 14.33
CA PRO A 318 6.80 -45.08 13.09
C PRO A 318 6.73 -46.31 12.19
N LEU A 319 6.49 -46.12 10.88
CA LEU A 319 6.41 -47.21 9.92
C LEU A 319 7.78 -47.88 9.71
N ALA A 320 7.79 -49.21 9.62
CA ALA A 320 9.00 -50.02 9.40
C ALA A 320 9.54 -49.95 7.95
N SER A 321 8.75 -49.44 7.02
CA SER A 321 9.09 -49.28 5.59
C SER A 321 8.44 -48.03 5.01
N SER A 322 9.08 -47.44 3.99
CA SER A 322 8.53 -46.27 3.30
C SER A 322 7.26 -46.63 2.52
N PRO A 323 6.18 -45.83 2.62
CA PRO A 323 4.95 -46.09 1.89
C PRO A 323 5.17 -46.09 0.37
N ILE A 324 4.50 -46.98 -0.35
CA ILE A 324 4.43 -46.95 -1.82
C ILE A 324 3.23 -46.14 -2.32
N ALA A 325 2.24 -45.88 -1.46
CA ALA A 325 1.11 -45.01 -1.73
C ALA A 325 0.52 -44.46 -0.43
N TRP A 326 -0.23 -43.36 -0.56
CA TRP A 326 -1.09 -42.83 0.49
C TRP A 326 -2.53 -42.90 0.01
N MET A 327 -3.42 -43.44 0.83
CA MET A 327 -4.80 -43.73 0.41
C MET A 327 -5.83 -43.01 1.27
N LYS A 328 -6.92 -42.57 0.63
CA LYS A 328 -8.10 -41.98 1.28
C LYS A 328 -9.36 -42.78 0.93
N PRO A 329 -10.45 -42.71 1.71
CA PRO A 329 -11.73 -43.29 1.29
C PRO A 329 -12.21 -42.68 -0.04
N LYS A 330 -12.76 -43.51 -0.93
CA LYS A 330 -13.12 -43.17 -2.31
C LYS A 330 -14.19 -42.08 -2.37
N ASP A 331 -15.21 -42.18 -1.50
CA ASP A 331 -16.37 -41.29 -1.49
C ASP A 331 -16.26 -40.11 -0.51
N GLU A 332 -15.15 -40.00 0.25
CA GLU A 332 -14.94 -38.88 1.16
C GLU A 332 -14.12 -37.74 0.54
N ARG A 333 -14.63 -36.52 0.69
CA ARG A 333 -13.90 -35.29 0.37
C ARG A 333 -12.81 -35.06 1.41
N LEU A 334 -11.68 -34.53 0.96
CA LEU A 334 -10.57 -34.09 1.80
C LEU A 334 -11.06 -32.99 2.78
N ARG A 335 -11.16 -33.33 4.07
CA ARG A 335 -11.57 -32.43 5.17
C ARG A 335 -10.60 -32.58 6.34
N ALA A 336 -10.70 -31.72 7.35
CA ALA A 336 -9.77 -31.67 8.48
C ALA A 336 -9.58 -33.01 9.25
N ASN A 337 -10.54 -33.93 9.18
CA ASN A 337 -10.52 -35.21 9.90
C ASN A 337 -10.48 -36.44 8.97
N ILE A 338 -10.04 -36.29 7.71
CA ILE A 338 -10.01 -37.44 6.80
C ILE A 338 -8.94 -38.46 7.23
N THR A 339 -9.31 -39.74 7.22
CA THR A 339 -8.37 -40.82 7.56
C THR A 339 -7.51 -41.13 6.34
N ILE A 340 -6.24 -40.73 6.38
CA ILE A 340 -5.25 -41.08 5.35
C ILE A 340 -4.40 -42.22 5.86
N ARG A 341 -4.30 -43.29 5.07
CA ARG A 341 -3.51 -44.48 5.42
C ARG A 341 -2.27 -44.58 4.54
N PRO A 342 -1.07 -44.78 5.12
CA PRO A 342 0.10 -45.22 4.39
C PRO A 342 -0.09 -46.67 3.94
N VAL A 343 0.37 -47.00 2.74
CA VAL A 343 0.34 -48.36 2.19
C VAL A 343 1.74 -48.73 1.77
N CYS A 344 2.25 -49.86 2.27
CA CYS A 344 3.65 -50.24 2.08
C CYS A 344 3.85 -51.42 1.12
N THR A 345 2.78 -52.10 0.71
CA THR A 345 2.84 -53.24 -0.23
C THR A 345 1.75 -53.16 -1.30
N ASP A 346 2.01 -53.70 -2.48
CA ASP A 346 1.02 -53.71 -3.59
C ASP A 346 -0.21 -54.56 -3.26
N GLU A 347 -0.06 -55.59 -2.41
CA GLU A 347 -1.17 -56.45 -1.95
C GLU A 347 -2.12 -55.67 -1.04
N GLU A 348 -1.59 -54.93 -0.08
CA GLU A 348 -2.37 -54.05 0.81
C GLU A 348 -3.10 -52.95 0.01
N LYS A 349 -2.44 -52.42 -1.03
CA LYS A 349 -3.06 -51.45 -1.95
C LYS A 349 -4.29 -52.04 -2.64
N ARG A 350 -4.16 -53.24 -3.23
CA ARG A 350 -5.29 -53.91 -3.91
C ARG A 350 -6.43 -54.21 -2.95
N GLN A 351 -6.11 -54.71 -1.76
CA GLN A 351 -7.12 -55.00 -0.74
C GLN A 351 -7.90 -53.74 -0.34
N LEU A 352 -7.22 -52.60 -0.15
CA LEU A 352 -7.85 -51.33 0.18
C LEU A 352 -8.69 -50.75 -0.97
N GLU A 353 -8.25 -50.91 -2.23
CA GLU A 353 -9.00 -50.46 -3.41
C GLU A 353 -10.25 -51.31 -3.69
N GLU A 354 -10.16 -52.64 -3.52
CA GLU A 354 -11.23 -53.59 -3.88
C GLU A 354 -12.21 -53.88 -2.73
N SER A 355 -11.73 -53.96 -1.49
CA SER A 355 -12.52 -54.41 -0.34
C SER A 355 -12.96 -53.28 0.59
N GLU A 356 -12.11 -52.26 0.79
CA GLU A 356 -12.36 -51.18 1.77
C GLU A 356 -12.77 -49.85 1.12
N GLY A 357 -12.81 -49.77 -0.22
CA GLY A 357 -13.28 -48.59 -0.94
C GLY A 357 -12.35 -47.39 -0.79
N TYR A 358 -11.04 -47.60 -0.83
CA TYR A 358 -10.04 -46.52 -0.81
C TYR A 358 -9.53 -46.18 -2.22
N THR A 359 -8.93 -45.00 -2.37
CA THR A 359 -8.27 -44.54 -3.58
C THR A 359 -6.96 -43.86 -3.25
N SER A 360 -5.97 -44.03 -4.13
CA SER A 360 -4.64 -43.41 -4.00
C SER A 360 -4.73 -41.88 -4.14
N LEU A 361 -3.98 -41.15 -3.31
CA LEU A 361 -3.83 -39.70 -3.44
C LEU A 361 -3.13 -39.36 -4.76
N THR A 362 -3.67 -38.34 -5.43
CA THR A 362 -3.08 -37.74 -6.64
C THR A 362 -2.02 -36.71 -6.27
N LYS A 363 -1.10 -36.42 -7.19
CA LYS A 363 -0.04 -35.40 -7.00
C LYS A 363 -0.54 -34.06 -6.47
N ARG A 364 -1.69 -33.57 -6.94
CA ARG A 364 -2.27 -32.29 -6.51
C ARG A 364 -2.74 -32.32 -5.05
N GLN A 365 -3.15 -33.47 -4.54
CA GLN A 365 -3.72 -33.60 -3.20
C GLN A 365 -2.67 -33.51 -2.08
N PHE A 366 -1.39 -33.76 -2.38
CA PHE A 366 -0.28 -33.54 -1.43
C PHE A 366 -0.08 -32.06 -1.05
N ASN A 367 -0.69 -31.13 -1.80
CA ASN A 367 -0.73 -29.70 -1.47
C ASN A 367 -1.89 -29.32 -0.53
N CYS A 368 -2.81 -30.24 -0.17
CA CYS A 368 -3.88 -29.93 0.79
C CYS A 368 -3.33 -29.82 2.21
N ILE A 369 -3.73 -28.78 2.94
CA ILE A 369 -3.44 -28.61 4.38
C ILE A 369 -3.87 -29.86 5.18
N CYS A 370 -5.04 -30.41 4.86
CA CYS A 370 -5.57 -31.62 5.48
C CYS A 370 -4.65 -32.85 5.31
N VAL A 371 -4.04 -32.99 4.14
CA VAL A 371 -3.10 -34.08 3.84
C VAL A 371 -1.76 -33.83 4.51
N GLN A 372 -1.29 -32.57 4.55
CA GLN A 372 -0.10 -32.18 5.28
C GLN A 372 -0.21 -32.54 6.76
N THR A 373 -1.30 -32.13 7.42
CA THR A 373 -1.55 -32.44 8.83
C THR A 373 -1.64 -33.95 9.09
N ALA A 374 -2.26 -34.72 8.19
CA ALA A 374 -2.37 -36.17 8.33
C ALA A 374 -1.00 -36.86 8.17
N LEU A 375 -0.18 -36.45 7.20
CA LEU A 375 1.15 -37.04 6.98
C LEU A 375 2.15 -36.65 8.07
N GLU A 376 2.02 -35.45 8.65
CA GLU A 376 2.81 -35.03 9.81
C GLU A 376 2.61 -35.95 11.02
N GLN A 377 1.41 -36.53 11.20
CA GLN A 377 1.16 -37.50 12.28
C GLN A 377 1.99 -38.78 12.14
N TYR A 378 2.40 -39.11 10.90
CA TYR A 378 3.28 -40.24 10.60
C TYR A 378 4.75 -39.83 10.47
N GLY A 379 5.07 -38.55 10.66
CA GLY A 379 6.44 -38.01 10.54
C GLY A 379 6.90 -37.73 9.10
N TYR A 380 5.98 -37.64 8.14
CA TYR A 380 6.28 -37.36 6.74
C TYR A 380 5.92 -35.92 6.35
N LYS A 381 6.73 -35.30 5.48
CA LYS A 381 6.38 -34.04 4.82
C LYS A 381 5.65 -34.35 3.52
N ALA A 382 4.44 -33.83 3.36
CA ALA A 382 3.60 -34.14 2.19
C ALA A 382 4.23 -33.70 0.85
N ILE A 383 4.98 -32.60 0.83
CA ILE A 383 5.66 -32.12 -0.38
C ILE A 383 6.72 -33.14 -0.84
N ASP A 384 7.61 -33.53 0.06
CA ASP A 384 8.70 -34.50 -0.20
C ASP A 384 8.13 -35.86 -0.67
N GLU A 385 7.03 -36.31 -0.05
CA GLU A 385 6.34 -37.55 -0.44
C GLU A 385 5.66 -37.45 -1.81
N GLY A 386 5.05 -36.30 -2.12
CA GLY A 386 4.44 -36.05 -3.42
C GLY A 386 5.47 -36.02 -4.55
N GLU A 387 6.68 -35.52 -4.30
CA GLU A 387 7.79 -35.56 -5.27
C GLU A 387 8.36 -36.95 -5.44
N ARG A 388 8.53 -37.71 -4.33
CA ARG A 388 9.05 -39.08 -4.36
C ARG A 388 8.13 -40.04 -5.12
N LEU A 389 6.82 -39.93 -4.92
CA LEU A 389 5.83 -40.80 -5.56
C LEU A 389 5.51 -40.39 -7.00
N PHE A 390 5.74 -39.12 -7.36
CA PHE A 390 5.47 -38.59 -8.70
C PHE A 390 6.66 -37.78 -9.27
N PRO A 391 7.81 -38.44 -9.53
CA PRO A 391 9.00 -37.77 -10.03
C PRO A 391 8.75 -37.16 -11.42
N VAL A 392 9.22 -35.92 -11.61
CA VAL A 392 9.11 -35.21 -12.89
C VAL A 392 10.14 -35.77 -13.87
N VAL A 393 9.68 -36.39 -14.96
CA VAL A 393 10.58 -36.84 -16.04
C VAL A 393 10.98 -35.62 -16.88
N ASN A 394 12.16 -35.05 -16.58
CA ASN A 394 12.77 -34.04 -17.44
C ASN A 394 13.33 -34.70 -18.72
N LYS A 395 12.57 -34.59 -19.82
CA LYS A 395 13.08 -34.91 -21.17
C LYS A 395 14.04 -33.82 -21.64
N HIS A 396 15.31 -33.88 -21.24
CA HIS A 396 16.41 -33.24 -21.99
C HIS A 396 17.73 -33.98 -21.75
N LYS A 397 18.10 -34.84 -22.69
CA LYS A 397 19.50 -35.16 -23.05
C LYS A 397 19.53 -35.92 -24.37
N SER A 398 19.90 -35.23 -25.45
CA SER A 398 20.77 -35.75 -26.51
C SER A 398 21.00 -34.67 -27.57
N LYS A 399 22.19 -34.07 -27.52
CA LYS A 399 23.10 -33.94 -28.66
C LYS A 399 24.40 -33.31 -28.17
N GLN A 400 25.45 -34.13 -28.16
CA GLN A 400 26.83 -33.71 -28.10
C GLN A 400 27.28 -33.23 -29.48
N ASP A 401 28.19 -32.24 -29.42
CA ASP A 401 29.28 -31.88 -30.33
C ASP A 401 28.96 -31.58 -31.81
N ILE A 402 29.32 -30.36 -32.22
CA ILE A 402 30.27 -30.06 -33.30
C ILE A 402 30.51 -28.52 -33.37
N ASN A 403 31.78 -28.16 -33.19
CA ASN A 403 32.53 -26.98 -33.69
C ASN A 403 32.23 -25.54 -33.20
N SER A 404 33.24 -25.00 -32.49
CA SER A 404 33.71 -23.60 -32.51
C SER A 404 34.27 -23.25 -33.92
N PRO A 405 34.36 -21.98 -34.37
CA PRO A 405 35.29 -20.99 -33.79
C PRO A 405 34.84 -19.51 -33.73
N ASP A 406 35.47 -18.77 -32.80
CA ASP A 406 36.01 -17.39 -32.83
C ASP A 406 35.16 -16.11 -33.05
N TYR A 407 35.08 -15.31 -31.96
CA TYR A 407 35.25 -13.84 -31.76
C TYR A 407 34.41 -12.78 -32.55
N PRO A 408 34.37 -11.47 -32.14
CA PRO A 408 34.49 -10.81 -30.82
C PRO A 408 33.40 -9.73 -30.52
N LEU A 409 33.51 -9.19 -29.30
CA LEU A 409 33.00 -7.95 -28.69
C LEU A 409 32.75 -6.71 -29.61
N PHE A 410 31.73 -5.93 -29.26
CA PHE A 410 31.60 -4.47 -29.42
C PHE A 410 30.88 -3.97 -28.16
N GLU A 411 31.47 -3.19 -27.25
CA GLU A 411 32.01 -1.81 -27.32
C GLU A 411 30.99 -0.70 -27.60
N GLU A 412 31.22 0.38 -26.87
CA GLU A 412 30.41 1.56 -26.60
C GLU A 412 30.17 2.45 -27.83
N SER A 413 29.08 3.22 -27.76
CA SER A 413 28.97 4.57 -28.33
C SER A 413 27.91 5.35 -27.56
#